data_AF-A0A4D4KW84-F1
#
_entry.id   AF-A0A4D4KW84-F1
#
_cell.length_a   1.000
_cell.length_b   1.000
_cell.length_c   1.000
_cell.angle_alpha   90.00
_cell.angle_beta   90.00
_cell.angle_gamma   90.00
#
_symmetry.space_group_name_H-M   'P 1'
#
loop_
_entity.id
_entity.type
_entity.pdbx_description
1 polymer ?
#
loop_
_entity_poly.entity_id
_entity_poly.type
_entity_poly.pdbx_seq_one_letter_code
_entity_poly.pdbx_strand_id
1 'polypeptide(L)'
;MNDRDTVVGLAASGRTPYVVGGLKHAAAQGAVTVSVACNRDTVVSRYADIPIEIPTGPEVLTGSTRLKGGTAEKMVCNMLSTASMVRVGKVYGNLMVDVRASNEKLVDRARRIVVEATGTDADTAAEALRAADGHAKTAIVMLLARCTAEEAARRLNLAHGDTRTAVGHP
;
A
#
# COMPACT_ATOMS: atom_id res chain seq x y z
N MET A 1 19.52 -4.84 -5.18
CA MET A 1 18.80 -5.53 -4.10
C MET A 1 19.72 -5.61 -2.90
N ASN A 2 19.26 -5.27 -1.70
CA ASN A 2 20.03 -5.33 -0.44
C ASN A 2 19.14 -5.77 0.74
N ASP A 3 19.69 -5.71 1.96
CA ASP A 3 19.06 -6.10 3.22
C ASP A 3 17.85 -5.24 3.65
N ARG A 4 17.62 -4.11 2.97
CA ARG A 4 16.45 -3.23 3.18
C ARG A 4 15.31 -3.53 2.21
N ASP A 5 15.53 -4.40 1.25
CA ASP A 5 14.50 -4.83 0.30
C ASP A 5 13.74 -6.05 0.83
N THR A 6 12.49 -6.18 0.40
CA THR A 6 11.68 -7.40 0.57
C THR A 6 11.36 -7.97 -0.81
N VAL A 7 11.61 -9.27 -1.01
CA VAL A 7 11.35 -9.95 -2.27
C VAL A 7 10.19 -10.92 -2.11
N VAL A 8 9.16 -10.74 -2.94
CA VAL A 8 7.96 -11.60 -2.97
C VAL A 8 7.99 -12.47 -4.22
N GLY A 9 8.20 -13.77 -4.05
CA GLY A 9 8.19 -14.77 -5.13
C GLY A 9 6.81 -15.39 -5.33
N LEU A 10 6.21 -15.23 -6.51
CA LEU A 10 4.90 -15.79 -6.85
C LEU A 10 5.02 -17.03 -7.73
N ALA A 11 4.44 -18.14 -7.30
CA ALA A 11 4.32 -19.34 -8.11
C ALA A 11 3.11 -20.17 -7.67
N ALA A 12 1.97 -20.05 -8.37
CA ALA A 12 0.80 -20.89 -8.12
C ALA A 12 1.13 -22.39 -8.04
N SER A 13 2.02 -22.89 -8.91
CA SER A 13 2.48 -24.28 -8.92
C SER A 13 3.33 -24.67 -7.69
N GLY A 14 3.89 -23.69 -7.00
CA GLY A 14 4.76 -23.89 -5.83
C GLY A 14 6.15 -24.43 -6.15
N ARG A 15 6.53 -24.57 -7.44
CA ARG A 15 7.78 -25.26 -7.83
C ARG A 15 8.57 -24.59 -8.96
N THR A 16 8.19 -23.39 -9.38
CA THR A 16 8.83 -22.69 -10.50
C THR A 16 10.32 -22.41 -10.20
N PRO A 17 11.28 -22.99 -10.94
CA PRO A 17 12.72 -22.87 -10.61
C PRO A 17 13.24 -21.44 -10.63
N TYR A 18 12.71 -20.60 -11.52
CA TYR A 18 13.05 -19.17 -11.58
C TYR A 18 12.76 -18.46 -10.24
N VAL A 19 11.61 -18.75 -9.63
CA VAL A 19 11.20 -18.16 -8.34
C VAL A 19 12.09 -18.66 -7.21
N VAL A 20 12.41 -19.95 -7.20
CA VAL A 20 13.38 -20.52 -6.25
C VAL A 20 14.75 -19.82 -6.37
N GLY A 21 15.25 -19.63 -7.59
CA GLY A 21 16.51 -18.95 -7.84
C GLY A 21 16.49 -17.49 -7.36
N GLY A 22 15.39 -16.77 -7.63
CA GLY A 22 15.18 -15.40 -7.16
C GLY A 22 15.16 -15.29 -5.64
N LEU A 23 14.42 -16.16 -4.95
CA LEU A 23 14.37 -16.18 -3.49
C LEU A 23 15.72 -16.53 -2.86
N LYS A 24 16.44 -17.52 -3.40
CA LYS A 24 17.81 -17.85 -2.94
C LYS A 24 18.77 -16.68 -3.10
N HIS A 25 18.73 -16.01 -4.25
CA HIS A 25 19.57 -14.84 -4.48
C HIS A 25 19.23 -13.72 -3.51
N ALA A 26 17.93 -13.47 -3.27
CA ALA A 26 17.48 -12.44 -2.33
C ALA A 26 17.93 -12.72 -0.89
N ALA A 27 17.76 -13.95 -0.42
CA ALA A 27 18.25 -14.38 0.89
C ALA A 27 19.78 -14.21 1.01
N ALA A 28 20.54 -14.52 -0.04
CA ALA A 28 21.99 -14.31 -0.05
C ALA A 28 22.41 -12.84 0.02
N GLN A 29 21.52 -11.90 -0.35
CA GLN A 29 21.72 -10.46 -0.20
C GLN A 29 21.18 -9.91 1.13
N GLY A 30 20.66 -10.77 2.00
CA GLY A 30 20.07 -10.38 3.30
C GLY A 30 18.66 -9.79 3.22
N ALA A 31 18.02 -9.82 2.05
CA ALA A 31 16.65 -9.33 1.89
C ALA A 31 15.65 -10.27 2.57
N VAL A 32 14.55 -9.72 3.10
CA VAL A 32 13.44 -10.54 3.60
C VAL A 32 12.74 -11.21 2.41
N THR A 33 12.48 -12.51 2.53
CA THR A 33 11.91 -13.32 1.45
C THR A 33 10.51 -13.82 1.79
N VAL A 34 9.58 -13.64 0.85
CA VAL A 34 8.19 -14.09 0.95
C VAL A 34 7.88 -14.97 -0.25
N SER A 35 7.20 -16.11 -0.05
CA SER A 35 6.68 -16.93 -1.15
C SER A 35 5.17 -16.92 -1.15
N VAL A 36 4.54 -16.86 -2.33
CA VAL A 36 3.10 -17.05 -2.51
C VAL A 36 2.87 -18.24 -3.46
N ALA A 37 2.17 -19.25 -2.97
CA ALA A 37 1.84 -20.45 -3.74
C ALA A 37 0.40 -20.92 -3.52
N CYS A 38 -0.13 -21.67 -4.48
CA CYS A 38 -1.53 -22.15 -4.44
C CYS A 38 -1.65 -23.64 -4.11
N ASN A 39 -0.61 -24.21 -3.51
CA ASN A 39 -0.53 -25.59 -3.04
C ASN A 39 0.04 -25.59 -1.62
N ARG A 40 -0.03 -26.74 -0.93
CA ARG A 40 0.60 -26.94 0.39
C ARG A 40 2.02 -27.49 0.24
N ASP A 41 2.85 -27.23 1.24
CA ASP A 41 4.20 -27.80 1.42
C ASP A 41 5.10 -27.63 0.18
N THR A 42 5.06 -26.44 -0.40
CA THR A 42 5.62 -26.21 -1.74
C THR A 42 7.14 -26.06 -1.72
N VAL A 43 7.77 -26.30 -2.88
CA VAL A 43 9.23 -26.18 -3.02
C VAL A 43 9.67 -24.73 -2.81
N VAL A 44 8.94 -23.75 -3.35
CA VAL A 44 9.27 -22.32 -3.19
C VAL A 44 9.18 -21.88 -1.73
N SER A 45 8.24 -22.42 -0.96
CA SER A 45 8.03 -22.07 0.45
C SER A 45 9.17 -22.46 1.37
N ARG A 46 10.01 -23.43 0.97
CA ARG A 46 11.23 -23.80 1.71
C ARG A 46 12.36 -22.78 1.59
N TYR A 47 12.25 -21.84 0.65
CA TYR A 47 13.28 -20.84 0.36
C TYR A 47 12.81 -19.42 0.72
N ALA A 48 11.73 -19.28 1.50
CA ALA A 48 11.22 -18.00 1.96
C ALA A 48 11.13 -17.97 3.49
N ASP A 49 11.44 -16.82 4.08
CA ASP A 49 11.25 -16.56 5.52
C ASP A 49 9.76 -16.60 5.89
N ILE A 50 8.90 -16.11 4.99
CA ILE A 50 7.45 -16.04 5.19
C ILE A 50 6.73 -16.77 4.04
N PRO A 51 6.31 -18.03 4.24
CA PRO A 51 5.50 -18.74 3.26
C PRO A 51 4.01 -18.39 3.38
N ILE A 52 3.38 -18.04 2.25
CA ILE A 52 1.94 -17.84 2.11
C ILE A 52 1.40 -18.90 1.14
N GLU A 53 0.73 -19.91 1.69
CA GLU A 53 0.18 -21.04 0.94
C GLU A 53 -1.35 -21.01 0.94
N ILE A 54 -1.94 -20.90 -0.24
CA ILE A 54 -3.40 -20.75 -0.44
C ILE A 54 -3.90 -21.88 -1.32
N PRO A 55 -4.21 -23.07 -0.77
CA PRO A 55 -4.69 -24.19 -1.56
C PRO A 55 -6.05 -23.88 -2.19
N THR A 56 -6.04 -23.47 -3.46
CA THR A 56 -7.26 -23.11 -4.22
C THR A 56 -7.98 -24.32 -4.79
N GLY A 57 -7.36 -25.51 -4.74
CA GLY A 57 -7.86 -26.75 -5.32
C GLY A 57 -7.77 -26.80 -6.85
N PRO A 58 -8.22 -27.90 -7.49
CA PRO A 58 -8.13 -28.08 -8.94
C PRO A 58 -8.86 -26.97 -9.71
N GLU A 59 -8.27 -26.50 -10.80
CA GLU A 59 -8.89 -25.49 -11.67
C GLU A 59 -10.00 -26.09 -12.54
N VAL A 60 -10.99 -25.29 -12.89
CA VAL A 60 -12.09 -25.71 -13.80
C VAL A 60 -11.57 -26.10 -15.18
N LEU A 61 -10.53 -25.42 -15.66
CA LEU A 61 -9.72 -25.83 -16.78
C LEU A 61 -8.40 -26.36 -16.24
N THR A 62 -8.18 -27.67 -16.34
CA THR A 62 -7.02 -28.36 -15.79
C THR A 62 -5.71 -27.64 -16.13
N GLY A 63 -4.95 -27.27 -15.09
CA GLY A 63 -3.66 -26.58 -15.22
C GLY A 63 -3.73 -25.08 -15.51
N SER A 64 -4.91 -24.50 -15.74
CA SER A 64 -5.07 -23.06 -16.01
C SER A 64 -5.05 -22.24 -14.72
N THR A 65 -3.90 -22.17 -14.06
CA THR A 65 -3.73 -21.49 -12.77
C THR A 65 -3.95 -19.97 -12.84
N ARG A 66 -4.10 -19.38 -14.03
CA ARG A 66 -4.53 -17.98 -14.19
C ARG A 66 -5.91 -17.69 -13.62
N LEU A 67 -6.70 -18.73 -13.30
CA LEU A 67 -8.06 -18.62 -12.79
C LEU A 67 -8.07 -18.44 -11.26
N LYS A 68 -8.33 -19.49 -10.47
CA LYS A 68 -8.38 -19.34 -9.01
C LYS A 68 -7.01 -19.00 -8.44
N GLY A 69 -5.94 -19.64 -8.93
CA GLY A 69 -4.58 -19.37 -8.48
C GLY A 69 -4.18 -17.91 -8.68
N GLY A 70 -4.32 -17.38 -9.89
CA GLY A 70 -4.04 -15.98 -10.20
C GLY A 70 -4.94 -15.00 -9.46
N THR A 71 -6.21 -15.36 -9.22
CA THR A 71 -7.11 -14.57 -8.37
C THR A 71 -6.63 -14.50 -6.92
N ALA A 72 -6.18 -15.63 -6.35
CA ALA A 72 -5.63 -15.68 -5.00
C ALA A 72 -4.35 -14.84 -4.90
N GLU A 73 -3.41 -15.00 -5.84
CA GLU A 73 -2.18 -14.21 -5.90
C GLU A 73 -2.47 -12.71 -5.99
N LYS A 74 -3.43 -12.28 -6.83
CA LYS A 74 -3.88 -10.88 -6.89
C LYS A 74 -4.36 -10.37 -5.54
N MET A 75 -5.20 -11.14 -4.85
CA MET A 75 -5.74 -10.74 -3.55
C MET A 75 -4.63 -10.59 -2.51
N VAL A 76 -3.64 -11.49 -2.49
CA VAL A 76 -2.46 -11.38 -1.62
C VAL A 76 -1.65 -10.12 -1.93
N CYS A 77 -1.33 -9.88 -3.21
CA CYS A 77 -0.59 -8.68 -3.61
C CYS A 77 -1.31 -7.38 -3.21
N ASN A 78 -2.64 -7.35 -3.36
CA ASN A 78 -3.46 -6.23 -2.92
C ASN A 78 -3.42 -6.05 -1.40
N MET A 79 -3.50 -7.14 -0.62
CA MET A 79 -3.41 -7.09 0.84
C MET A 79 -2.03 -6.60 1.30
N LEU A 80 -0.94 -7.16 0.77
CA LEU A 80 0.43 -6.79 1.13
C LEU A 80 0.68 -5.31 0.88
N SER A 81 0.38 -4.84 -0.34
CA SER A 81 0.61 -3.44 -0.72
C SER A 81 -0.29 -2.48 0.04
N THR A 82 -1.59 -2.78 0.16
CA THR A 82 -2.55 -1.90 0.86
C THR A 82 -2.24 -1.82 2.35
N ALA A 83 -2.03 -2.96 3.02
CA ALA A 83 -1.69 -2.97 4.45
C ALA A 83 -0.38 -2.24 4.72
N SER A 84 0.63 -2.42 3.86
CA SER A 84 1.90 -1.69 3.98
C SER A 84 1.69 -0.18 3.84
N MET A 85 0.93 0.27 2.84
CA MET A 85 0.66 1.70 2.62
C MET A 85 -0.16 2.33 3.75
N VAL A 86 -1.10 1.59 4.35
CA VAL A 86 -1.80 2.02 5.57
C VAL A 86 -0.80 2.21 6.72
N ARG A 87 0.11 1.25 6.93
CA ARG A 87 1.11 1.30 8.01
C ARG A 87 2.13 2.43 7.85
N VAL A 88 2.44 2.86 6.62
CA VAL A 88 3.32 4.01 6.36
C VAL A 88 2.54 5.34 6.19
N GLY A 89 1.34 5.42 6.76
CA GLY A 89 0.58 6.66 6.90
C GLY A 89 -0.05 7.19 5.62
N LYS A 90 -0.19 6.40 4.54
CA LYS A 90 -0.79 6.88 3.27
C LYS A 90 -2.32 7.02 3.31
N VAL A 91 -2.92 6.64 4.45
CA VAL A 91 -4.37 6.60 4.67
C VAL A 91 -4.71 7.35 5.95
N TYR A 92 -5.87 8.01 5.98
CA TYR A 92 -6.46 8.61 7.18
C TYR A 92 -7.91 8.11 7.32
N GLY A 93 -8.23 7.45 8.43
CA GLY A 93 -9.44 6.64 8.52
C GLY A 93 -9.41 5.53 7.47
N ASN A 94 -10.36 5.55 6.53
CA ASN A 94 -10.39 4.68 5.35
C ASN A 94 -10.11 5.44 4.04
N LEU A 95 -9.67 6.70 4.12
CA LEU A 95 -9.45 7.58 2.97
C LEU A 95 -7.99 7.55 2.52
N MET A 96 -7.76 7.38 1.21
CA MET A 96 -6.44 7.46 0.60
C MET A 96 -6.03 8.93 0.43
N VAL A 97 -5.40 9.49 1.46
CA VAL A 97 -5.11 10.93 1.57
C VAL A 97 -3.81 11.37 0.89
N ASP A 98 -2.92 10.43 0.54
CA ASP A 98 -1.65 10.71 -0.15
C ASP A 98 -1.84 10.87 -1.67
N VAL A 99 -2.87 11.62 -2.07
CA VAL A 99 -3.17 11.91 -3.48
C VAL A 99 -2.65 13.29 -3.84
N ARG A 100 -1.96 13.38 -4.99
CA ARG A 100 -1.60 14.66 -5.63
C ARG A 100 -2.57 14.98 -6.76
N ALA A 101 -3.14 16.17 -6.72
CA ALA A 101 -4.10 16.66 -7.71
C ALA A 101 -3.42 17.09 -9.02
N SER A 102 -2.96 16.15 -9.85
CA SER A 102 -2.23 16.44 -11.11
C SER A 102 -3.10 16.55 -12.36
N ASN A 103 -4.41 16.32 -12.26
CA ASN A 103 -5.39 16.51 -13.33
C ASN A 103 -6.77 16.77 -12.72
N GLU A 104 -7.72 17.23 -13.53
CA GLU A 104 -9.07 17.61 -13.07
C GLU A 104 -9.77 16.51 -12.27
N LYS A 105 -9.68 15.24 -12.71
CA LYS A 105 -10.23 14.10 -11.98
C LYS A 105 -9.60 13.94 -10.58
N LEU A 106 -8.29 14.13 -10.49
CA LEU A 106 -7.57 14.01 -9.21
C LEU A 106 -7.78 15.24 -8.32
N VAL A 107 -7.98 16.43 -8.89
CA VAL A 107 -8.40 17.65 -8.15
C VAL A 107 -9.75 17.40 -7.49
N ASP A 108 -10.73 16.93 -8.27
CA ASP A 108 -12.06 16.65 -7.77
C ASP A 108 -12.07 15.55 -6.70
N ARG A 109 -11.28 14.49 -6.90
CA ARG A 109 -11.09 13.43 -5.91
C ARG A 109 -10.43 13.95 -4.62
N ALA A 110 -9.39 14.77 -4.74
CA ALA A 110 -8.72 15.37 -3.59
C ALA A 110 -9.68 16.24 -2.79
N ARG A 111 -10.49 17.08 -3.44
CA ARG A 111 -11.49 17.94 -2.79
C ARG A 111 -12.50 17.11 -1.99
N ARG A 112 -13.04 16.04 -2.59
CA ARG A 112 -13.97 15.12 -1.91
C ARG A 112 -13.33 14.44 -0.69
N ILE A 113 -12.07 14.03 -0.79
CA ILE A 113 -11.32 13.43 0.32
C ILE A 113 -11.14 14.43 1.47
N VAL A 114 -10.80 15.69 1.17
CA VAL A 114 -10.65 16.73 2.21
C VAL A 114 -11.97 17.01 2.91
N VAL A 115 -13.07 17.20 2.15
CA VAL A 115 -14.42 17.37 2.70
C VAL A 115 -14.79 16.23 3.63
N GLU A 116 -14.63 14.97 3.18
CA GLU A 116 -14.97 13.79 3.97
C GLU A 116 -14.10 13.67 5.23
N ALA A 117 -12.80 13.96 5.12
CA ALA A 117 -11.86 13.83 6.23
C ALA A 117 -12.04 14.90 7.31
N THR A 118 -12.51 16.10 6.97
CA THR A 118 -12.55 17.24 7.88
C THR A 118 -13.95 17.75 8.20
N GLY A 119 -14.99 17.29 7.49
CA GLY A 119 -16.37 17.75 7.64
C GLY A 119 -16.62 19.19 7.18
N THR A 120 -15.71 19.76 6.39
CA THR A 120 -15.82 21.14 5.87
C THR A 120 -16.62 21.20 4.57
N ASP A 121 -17.05 22.39 4.14
CA ASP A 121 -17.66 22.59 2.83
C ASP A 121 -16.65 22.54 1.66
N ALA A 122 -17.16 22.42 0.43
CA ALA A 122 -16.34 22.24 -0.76
C ALA A 122 -15.44 23.44 -1.10
N ASP A 123 -15.86 24.66 -0.77
CA ASP A 123 -15.09 25.88 -1.08
C ASP A 123 -13.90 25.99 -0.13
N THR A 124 -14.13 25.79 1.17
CA THR A 124 -13.06 25.73 2.18
C THR A 124 -12.05 24.62 1.84
N ALA A 125 -12.52 23.44 1.40
CA ALA A 125 -11.64 22.35 0.98
C ALA A 125 -10.80 22.72 -0.26
N ALA A 126 -11.39 23.43 -1.23
CA ALA A 126 -10.68 23.88 -2.42
C ALA A 126 -9.60 24.94 -2.09
N GLU A 127 -9.89 25.85 -1.17
CA GLU A 127 -8.91 26.83 -0.67
C GLU A 127 -7.76 26.17 0.07
N ALA A 128 -8.05 25.23 0.97
CA ALA A 128 -7.03 24.48 1.70
C ALA A 128 -6.14 23.66 0.75
N LEU A 129 -6.72 23.02 -0.26
CA LEU A 129 -5.96 22.31 -1.30
C LEU A 129 -5.06 23.25 -2.09
N ARG A 130 -5.53 24.44 -2.45
CA ARG A 130 -4.72 25.44 -3.17
C ARG A 130 -3.54 25.92 -2.31
N ALA A 131 -3.79 26.20 -1.04
CA ALA A 131 -2.75 26.58 -0.08
C ALA A 131 -1.75 25.45 0.18
N ALA A 132 -2.17 24.20 0.03
CA ALA A 132 -1.36 23.00 0.17
C ALA A 132 -0.72 22.51 -1.15
N ASP A 133 -0.70 23.32 -2.21
CA ASP A 133 -0.17 22.96 -3.54
C ASP A 133 -0.76 21.64 -4.10
N GLY A 134 -2.07 21.45 -3.92
CA GLY A 134 -2.81 20.27 -4.36
C GLY A 134 -2.54 19.00 -3.55
N HIS A 135 -1.83 19.09 -2.41
CA HIS A 135 -1.55 17.97 -1.53
C HIS A 135 -2.66 17.76 -0.49
N ALA A 136 -3.55 16.80 -0.73
CA ALA A 136 -4.72 16.56 0.11
C ALA A 136 -4.37 16.29 1.58
N LYS A 137 -3.32 15.51 1.82
CA LYS A 137 -2.86 15.20 3.18
C LYS A 137 -2.46 16.45 3.96
N THR A 138 -1.74 17.40 3.36
CA THR A 138 -1.40 18.67 4.01
C THR A 138 -2.64 19.50 4.26
N ALA A 139 -3.55 19.61 3.29
CA ALA A 139 -4.81 20.34 3.46
C ALA A 139 -5.66 19.81 4.62
N ILE A 140 -5.72 18.49 4.81
CA ILE A 140 -6.42 17.85 5.94
C ILE A 140 -5.79 18.27 7.28
N VAL A 141 -4.47 18.22 7.40
CA VAL A 141 -3.77 18.63 8.64
C VAL A 141 -3.94 20.11 8.90
N MET A 142 -3.88 20.96 7.87
CA MET A 142 -4.12 22.41 8.00
C MET A 142 -5.49 22.68 8.64
N LEU A 143 -6.54 22.06 8.12
CA LEU A 143 -7.91 22.30 8.56
C LEU A 143 -8.16 21.73 9.97
N LEU A 144 -7.76 20.48 10.22
CA LEU A 144 -8.02 19.83 11.50
C LEU A 144 -7.18 20.42 12.64
N ALA A 145 -5.91 20.75 12.37
CA ALA A 145 -5.01 21.32 13.36
C ALA A 145 -5.02 22.87 13.39
N ARG A 146 -5.85 23.51 12.54
CA ARG A 146 -6.00 24.96 12.41
C ARG A 146 -4.64 25.68 12.29
N CYS A 147 -3.84 25.26 11.31
CA CYS A 147 -2.49 25.78 11.09
C CYS A 147 -2.22 26.09 9.61
N THR A 148 -1.10 26.76 9.35
CA THR A 148 -0.67 27.11 7.99
C THR A 148 -0.22 25.86 7.22
N ALA A 149 -0.17 25.96 5.88
CA ALA A 149 0.32 24.86 5.03
C ALA A 149 1.76 24.44 5.37
N GLU A 150 2.62 25.41 5.66
CA GLU A 150 4.01 25.17 6.06
C GLU A 150 4.08 24.40 7.39
N GLU A 151 3.31 24.82 8.39
CA GLU A 151 3.26 24.14 9.68
C GLU A 151 2.67 22.73 9.55
N ALA A 152 1.61 22.56 8.76
CA ALA A 152 1.02 21.25 8.48
C ALA A 152 2.03 20.30 7.80
N ALA A 153 2.77 20.80 6.80
CA ALA A 153 3.81 20.03 6.13
C ALA A 153 4.96 19.66 7.09
N ARG A 154 5.36 20.59 7.97
CA ARG A 154 6.36 20.33 9.02
C ARG A 154 5.90 19.25 9.98
N ARG A 155 4.65 19.31 10.45
CA ARG A 155 4.06 18.27 11.33
C ARG A 155 4.00 16.91 10.66
N LEU A 156 3.61 16.85 9.38
CA LEU A 156 3.62 15.60 8.61
C LEU A 156 5.02 15.01 8.49
N ASN A 157 6.04 15.83 8.24
CA ASN A 157 7.42 15.35 8.18
C ASN A 157 7.89 14.77 9.51
N LEU A 158 7.58 15.44 10.64
CA LEU A 158 7.90 14.95 11.99
C LEU A 158 7.12 13.68 12.35
N ALA A 159 5.89 13.54 11.85
CA ALA A 159 5.05 12.37 12.04
C ALA A 159 5.34 11.23 11.03
N HIS A 160 6.44 11.32 10.25
CA HIS A 160 6.77 10.35 9.20
C HIS A 160 5.63 10.09 8.20
N GLY A 161 4.83 11.13 7.93
CA GLY A 161 3.72 11.09 7.00
C GLY A 161 2.40 10.58 7.58
N ASP A 162 2.33 10.21 8.86
CA ASP A 162 1.09 9.83 9.53
C ASP A 162 0.20 11.04 9.83
N THR A 163 -0.95 11.11 9.15
CA THR A 163 -1.89 12.22 9.30
C THR A 163 -2.48 12.30 10.71
N ARG A 164 -2.76 11.16 11.36
CA ARG A 164 -3.39 11.14 12.69
C ARG A 164 -2.47 11.78 13.73
N THR A 165 -1.22 11.32 13.78
CA THR A 165 -0.18 11.90 14.63
C THR A 165 0.05 13.37 14.31
N ALA A 166 0.11 13.76 13.03
CA ALA A 166 0.35 15.15 12.62
C ALA A 166 -0.78 16.12 13.03
N VAL A 167 -2.02 15.66 13.09
CA VAL A 167 -3.15 16.46 13.58
C VAL A 167 -3.09 16.65 15.10
N GLY A 168 -2.48 15.70 15.83
CA GLY A 168 -2.45 15.70 17.29
C GLY A 168 -3.63 14.95 17.93
N HIS A 169 -4.31 14.10 17.15
CA HIS A 169 -5.26 13.12 17.69
C HIS A 169 -4.55 11.77 17.89
N PRO A 170 -4.73 11.07 19.03
CA PRO A 170 -4.26 9.69 19.19
C PRO A 170 -5.00 8.70 18.29
#